data_AF-A0A380ZBN7-F1
#
_entry.id   AF-A0A380ZBN7-F1
#
_cell.length_a   1.000
_cell.length_b   1.000
_cell.length_c   1.000
_cell.angle_alpha   90.00
_cell.angle_beta   90.00
_cell.angle_gamma   90.00
#
_symmetry.space_group_name_H-M   'P 1'
#
loop_
_entity.id
_entity.type
_entity.pdbx_description
1 polymer ?
#
loop_
_entity_poly.entity_id
_entity_poly.type
_entity_poly.pdbx_seq_one_letter_code
_entity_poly.pdbx_strand_id
1 'polypeptide(L)'
;MAAAIQIRDGHGIFDLGHAHVFDGSLQSNIQIAQVGHKMCIEGQISGTSIDTKVALEALKIIPFVQSKVDFTMTVQTLASSWSEIFKKMQEEVALNMSSGRLLGYDVSKLHALLLKNEQFHLVNDNTLSTTFERWDIQTKFSDNIMTVVQSLMCVADWNVSLWGAISSANIQDW
;
A
#
# COMPACT_ATOMS: atom_id res chain seq x y z
N MET A 1 9.07 -11.36 -19.33
CA MET A 1 7.66 -11.17 -18.95
C MET A 1 6.87 -12.38 -19.44
N ALA A 2 6.19 -13.07 -18.54
CA ALA A 2 5.28 -14.16 -18.85
C ALA A 2 3.89 -13.77 -18.34
N ALA A 3 2.84 -14.00 -19.13
CA ALA A 3 1.46 -13.80 -18.69
C ALA A 3 0.65 -15.04 -19.08
N ALA A 4 -0.18 -15.52 -18.17
CA ALA A 4 -1.06 -16.64 -18.43
C ALA A 4 -2.48 -16.30 -17.97
N ILE A 5 -3.45 -16.70 -18.80
CA ILE A 5 -4.87 -16.64 -18.46
C ILE A 5 -5.41 -18.04 -18.69
N GLN A 6 -6.02 -18.62 -17.66
CA GLN A 6 -6.66 -19.93 -17.75
C GLN A 6 -8.10 -19.79 -17.31
N ILE A 7 -9.04 -20.23 -18.15
CA ILE A 7 -10.47 -20.21 -17.84
C ILE A 7 -11.01 -21.62 -18.04
N ARG A 8 -11.52 -22.23 -16.98
CA ARG A 8 -12.06 -23.59 -17.00
C ARG A 8 -13.04 -23.81 -15.87
N ASP A 9 -14.16 -24.48 -16.15
CA ASP A 9 -15.12 -24.98 -15.14
C ASP A 9 -15.56 -23.92 -14.10
N GLY A 10 -15.83 -22.68 -14.55
CA GLY A 10 -16.23 -21.58 -13.67
C GLY A 10 -15.08 -20.98 -12.83
N HIS A 11 -13.84 -21.33 -13.14
CA HIS A 11 -12.63 -20.79 -12.55
C HIS A 11 -11.86 -19.98 -13.60
N GLY A 12 -11.35 -18.82 -13.21
CA GLY A 12 -10.42 -18.00 -13.96
C GLY A 12 -9.14 -17.80 -13.14
N ILE A 13 -7.99 -18.03 -13.74
CA ILE A 13 -6.68 -17.77 -13.14
C ILE A 13 -5.95 -16.80 -14.06
N PHE A 14 -5.39 -15.75 -13.46
CA PHE A 14 -4.65 -14.68 -14.13
C PHE A 14 -3.29 -14.56 -13.46
N ASP A 15 -2.25 -14.93 -14.20
CA ASP A 15 -0.86 -14.89 -13.74
C ASP A 15 -0.07 -13.87 -14.55
N LEU A 16 0.66 -13.01 -13.84
CA LEU A 16 1.65 -12.12 -14.41
C LEU A 16 3.00 -12.37 -13.74
N GLY A 17 3.97 -12.82 -14.52
CA GLY A 17 5.32 -13.10 -14.07
C GLY A 17 6.32 -12.05 -14.57
N HIS A 18 7.03 -11.45 -13.61
CA HIS A 18 8.19 -10.57 -13.81
C HIS A 18 7.94 -9.49 -14.88
N ALA A 19 6.87 -8.71 -14.71
CA ALA A 19 6.61 -7.53 -15.54
C ALA A 19 7.48 -6.37 -15.06
N HIS A 20 8.23 -5.73 -15.96
CA HIS A 20 9.04 -4.57 -15.61
C HIS A 20 8.18 -3.31 -15.61
N VAL A 21 8.04 -2.68 -14.43
CA VAL A 21 7.24 -1.47 -14.23
C VAL A 21 7.92 -0.58 -13.20
N PHE A 22 7.84 0.74 -13.38
CA PHE A 22 8.32 1.73 -12.41
C PHE A 22 9.76 1.47 -11.91
N ASP A 23 10.66 1.14 -12.84
CA ASP A 23 12.07 0.78 -12.55
C ASP A 23 12.25 -0.38 -11.56
N GLY A 24 11.27 -1.27 -11.50
CA GLY A 24 11.29 -2.51 -10.72
C GLY A 24 10.58 -3.65 -11.44
N SER A 25 10.08 -4.61 -10.69
CA SER A 25 9.31 -5.74 -11.22
C SER A 25 8.04 -6.00 -10.43
N LEU A 26 6.98 -6.38 -11.14
CA LEU A 26 5.69 -6.74 -10.57
C LEU A 26 5.33 -8.19 -10.94
N GLN A 27 4.70 -8.88 -10.01
CA GLN A 27 4.12 -10.20 -10.19
C GLN A 27 2.71 -10.23 -9.61
N SER A 28 1.82 -11.03 -10.20
CA SER A 28 0.50 -11.25 -9.65
C SER A 28 -0.01 -12.64 -9.95
N ASN A 29 -0.80 -13.18 -9.03
CA ASN A 29 -1.62 -14.38 -9.19
C ASN A 29 -3.01 -14.04 -8.66
N ILE A 30 -4.01 -14.06 -9.54
CA ILE A 30 -5.41 -13.78 -9.18
C ILE A 30 -6.27 -14.94 -9.65
N GLN A 31 -7.06 -15.49 -8.74
CA GLN A 31 -8.04 -16.51 -9.00
C GLN A 31 -9.45 -15.96 -8.77
N ILE A 32 -10.34 -16.25 -9.70
CA ILE A 32 -11.77 -15.98 -9.61
C ILE A 32 -12.48 -17.32 -9.74
N ALA A 33 -13.33 -17.68 -8.80
CA ALA A 33 -14.07 -18.94 -8.82
C ALA A 33 -15.51 -18.74 -8.36
N GLN A 34 -16.42 -19.57 -8.87
CA GLN A 34 -17.77 -19.64 -8.34
C GLN A 34 -17.85 -20.69 -7.22
N VAL A 35 -18.24 -20.25 -6.02
CA VAL A 35 -18.47 -21.12 -4.85
C VAL A 35 -19.96 -21.10 -4.52
N GLY A 36 -20.69 -22.10 -5.02
CA GLY A 36 -22.15 -22.15 -4.95
C GLY A 36 -22.79 -21.02 -5.78
N HIS A 37 -23.54 -20.13 -5.13
CA HIS A 37 -24.15 -18.94 -5.77
C HIS A 37 -23.32 -17.66 -5.58
N LYS A 38 -22.08 -17.78 -5.09
CA LYS A 38 -21.20 -16.64 -4.80
C LYS A 38 -19.96 -16.67 -5.68
N MET A 39 -19.37 -15.50 -5.87
CA MET A 39 -18.08 -15.30 -6.49
C MET A 39 -17.02 -15.18 -5.40
N CYS A 40 -15.98 -15.99 -5.50
CA CYS A 40 -14.77 -15.91 -4.71
C CYS A 40 -13.67 -15.28 -5.57
N ILE A 41 -13.00 -14.25 -5.05
CA ILE A 41 -11.78 -13.70 -5.66
C ILE A 41 -10.69 -13.79 -4.61
N GLU A 42 -9.58 -14.41 -4.98
CA GLU A 42 -8.40 -14.53 -4.15
C GLU A 42 -7.19 -14.15 -5.00
N GLY A 43 -6.22 -13.48 -4.42
CA GLY A 43 -5.01 -13.18 -5.17
C GLY A 43 -3.94 -12.51 -4.37
N GLN A 44 -2.76 -12.45 -4.98
CA GLN A 44 -1.62 -11.74 -4.48
C GLN A 44 -1.01 -10.92 -5.62
N ILE A 45 -0.62 -9.68 -5.31
CA ILE A 45 0.22 -8.84 -6.15
C ILE A 45 1.46 -8.53 -5.35
N SER A 46 2.64 -8.70 -5.94
CA SER A 46 3.90 -8.33 -5.32
C SER A 46 4.73 -7.46 -6.26
N GLY A 47 5.47 -6.54 -5.66
CA GLY A 47 6.42 -5.67 -6.35
C GLY A 47 7.79 -5.75 -5.68
N THR A 48 8.83 -5.64 -6.49
CA THR A 48 10.22 -5.60 -6.03
C THR A 48 10.92 -4.41 -6.66
N SER A 49 11.61 -3.62 -5.83
CA SER A 49 12.39 -2.45 -6.21
C SER A 49 11.60 -1.42 -7.03
N ILE A 50 10.33 -1.22 -6.68
CA ILE A 50 9.46 -0.25 -7.35
C ILE A 50 9.90 1.16 -6.94
N ASP A 51 10.14 2.04 -7.91
CA ASP A 51 10.40 3.46 -7.62
C ASP A 51 9.12 4.15 -7.16
N THR A 52 9.09 4.56 -5.89
CA THR A 52 7.87 5.16 -5.30
C THR A 52 7.52 6.48 -5.96
N LYS A 53 8.49 7.28 -6.40
CA LYS A 53 8.21 8.57 -7.03
C LYS A 53 7.55 8.35 -8.38
N VAL A 54 8.13 7.48 -9.22
CA VAL A 54 7.55 7.16 -10.54
C VAL A 54 6.16 6.53 -10.39
N ALA A 55 5.98 5.62 -9.43
CA ALA A 55 4.68 5.00 -9.17
C ALA A 55 3.61 6.03 -8.73
N LEU A 56 3.94 6.93 -7.79
CA LEU A 56 3.02 7.98 -7.33
C LEU A 56 2.65 8.94 -8.46
N GLU A 57 3.62 9.38 -9.26
CA GLU A 57 3.39 10.24 -10.43
C GLU A 57 2.48 9.57 -11.46
N ALA A 58 2.70 8.28 -11.74
CA ALA A 58 1.85 7.49 -12.64
C ALA A 58 0.40 7.36 -12.15
N LEU A 59 0.20 7.30 -10.83
CA LEU A 59 -1.11 7.29 -10.18
C LEU A 59 -1.71 8.70 -10.01
N LYS A 60 -1.04 9.76 -10.49
CA LYS A 60 -1.43 11.17 -10.31
C LYS A 60 -1.51 11.58 -8.83
N ILE A 61 -0.75 10.91 -7.97
CA ILE A 61 -0.59 11.26 -6.56
C ILE A 61 0.64 12.15 -6.43
N ILE A 62 0.51 13.27 -5.70
CA ILE A 62 1.65 14.15 -5.43
C ILE A 62 2.72 13.34 -4.67
N PRO A 63 3.95 13.21 -5.18
CA PRO A 63 4.97 12.39 -4.53
C PRO A 63 5.30 12.91 -3.13
N PHE A 64 5.07 12.07 -2.12
CA PHE A 64 5.40 12.37 -0.71
C PHE A 64 6.51 11.47 -0.18
N VAL A 65 6.93 10.46 -0.93
CA VAL A 65 8.04 9.57 -0.57
C VAL A 65 8.87 9.24 -1.81
N GLN A 66 10.20 9.24 -1.63
CA GLN A 66 11.17 8.85 -2.64
C GLN A 66 12.03 7.73 -2.07
N SER A 67 11.75 6.49 -2.48
CA SER A 67 12.51 5.29 -2.14
C SER A 67 12.28 4.19 -3.19
N LYS A 68 13.00 3.08 -3.04
CA LYS A 68 12.61 1.79 -3.63
C LYS A 68 11.75 1.03 -2.62
N VAL A 69 10.62 0.52 -3.07
CA VAL A 69 9.69 -0.25 -2.25
C VAL A 69 9.55 -1.67 -2.79
N ASP A 70 9.64 -2.63 -1.88
CA ASP A 70 9.13 -3.97 -2.06
C ASP A 70 7.75 -4.03 -1.42
N PHE A 71 6.77 -4.60 -2.10
CA PHE A 71 5.43 -4.72 -1.56
C PHE A 71 4.81 -6.09 -1.82
N THR A 72 3.89 -6.46 -0.94
CA THR A 72 2.96 -7.57 -1.14
C THR A 72 1.57 -7.08 -0.77
N MET A 73 0.61 -7.31 -1.66
CA MET A 73 -0.81 -7.12 -1.43
C MET A 73 -1.52 -8.45 -1.60
N THR A 74 -2.30 -8.85 -0.62
CA THR A 74 -3.21 -9.99 -0.74
C THR A 74 -4.64 -9.48 -0.76
N VAL A 75 -5.47 -10.10 -1.59
CA VAL A 75 -6.90 -9.79 -1.71
C VAL A 75 -7.70 -11.07 -1.55
N GLN A 76 -8.78 -10.97 -0.78
CA GLN A 76 -9.77 -12.04 -0.66
C GLN A 76 -11.18 -11.44 -0.59
N THR A 77 -12.12 -12.02 -1.33
CA THR A 77 -13.53 -11.63 -1.25
C THR A 77 -14.44 -12.82 -1.52
N LEU A 78 -15.61 -12.80 -0.90
CA LEU A 78 -16.69 -13.74 -1.19
C LEU A 78 -18.01 -12.96 -1.27
N ALA A 79 -18.48 -12.75 -2.49
CA ALA A 79 -19.57 -11.83 -2.79
C ALA A 79 -20.68 -12.50 -3.62
N SER A 80 -21.93 -12.10 -3.38
CA SER A 80 -23.09 -12.62 -4.14
C SER A 80 -23.36 -11.80 -5.42
N SER A 81 -22.73 -10.63 -5.56
CA SER A 81 -22.86 -9.74 -6.72
C SER A 81 -21.58 -8.92 -6.93
N TRP A 82 -21.41 -8.36 -8.13
CA TRP A 82 -20.33 -7.42 -8.44
C TRP A 82 -20.30 -6.20 -7.50
N SER A 83 -21.46 -5.70 -7.11
CA SER A 83 -21.59 -4.57 -6.19
C SER A 83 -21.19 -4.88 -4.74
N GLU A 84 -21.18 -6.15 -4.35
CA GLU A 84 -20.73 -6.58 -3.02
C GLU A 84 -19.22 -6.78 -2.95
N ILE A 85 -18.53 -6.99 -4.08
CA ILE A 85 -17.10 -7.31 -4.11
C ILE A 85 -16.29 -6.24 -3.39
N PHE A 86 -16.44 -4.97 -3.77
CA PHE A 86 -15.70 -3.86 -3.15
C PHE A 86 -16.05 -3.64 -1.68
N LYS A 87 -17.26 -4.01 -1.25
CA LYS A 87 -17.71 -3.85 0.14
C LYS A 87 -17.17 -4.94 1.06
N LYS A 88 -16.97 -6.15 0.52
CA LYS A 88 -16.55 -7.35 1.25
C LYS A 88 -15.09 -7.72 1.00
N MET A 89 -14.39 -6.94 0.18
CA MET A 89 -12.99 -7.16 -0.13
C MET A 89 -12.16 -6.95 1.13
N GLN A 90 -11.42 -7.99 1.50
CA GLN A 90 -10.41 -7.93 2.53
C GLN A 90 -9.06 -7.84 1.85
N GLU A 91 -8.29 -6.83 2.23
CA GLU A 91 -6.97 -6.60 1.66
C GLU A 91 -5.95 -6.52 2.79
N GLU A 92 -4.78 -7.08 2.58
CA GLU A 92 -3.61 -6.85 3.44
C GLU A 92 -2.47 -6.36 2.56
N VAL A 93 -1.88 -5.24 2.94
CA VAL A 93 -0.77 -4.62 2.21
C VAL A 93 0.43 -4.52 3.15
N ALA A 94 1.56 -5.05 2.72
CA ALA A 94 2.85 -4.85 3.34
C ALA A 94 3.78 -4.10 2.38
N LEU A 95 4.38 -3.01 2.85
CA LEU A 95 5.36 -2.20 2.15
C LEU A 95 6.67 -2.24 2.95
N ASN A 96 7.79 -2.51 2.28
CA ASN A 96 9.12 -2.44 2.84
C ASN A 96 9.93 -1.49 1.97
N MET A 97 10.18 -0.29 2.48
CA MET A 97 10.96 0.71 1.77
C MET A 97 12.40 0.66 2.26
N SER A 98 13.33 0.59 1.31
CA SER A 98 14.76 0.82 1.60
C SER A 98 15.00 2.28 2.01
N SER A 99 16.26 2.64 2.27
CA SER A 99 16.63 4.03 2.56
C SER A 99 16.06 5.01 1.53
N GLY A 100 15.52 6.13 2.00
CA GLY A 100 14.82 7.06 1.15
C GLY A 100 14.57 8.41 1.83
N ARG A 101 13.67 9.19 1.23
CA ARG A 101 13.27 10.51 1.73
C ARG A 101 11.75 10.61 1.81
N LEU A 102 11.25 11.00 2.98
CA LEU A 102 9.90 11.54 3.14
C LEU A 102 9.95 13.01 2.71
N LEU A 103 9.15 13.37 1.71
CA LEU A 103 9.10 14.70 1.12
C LEU A 103 8.02 15.53 1.81
N GLY A 104 8.27 16.82 1.99
CA GLY A 104 7.29 17.73 2.56
C GLY A 104 7.31 17.82 4.09
N TYR A 105 8.03 16.94 4.78
CA TYR A 105 7.95 16.83 6.24
C TYR A 105 9.35 16.77 6.88
N ASP A 106 9.49 17.51 7.98
CA ASP A 106 10.65 17.47 8.87
C ASP A 106 10.26 16.73 10.17
N VAL A 107 10.54 15.43 10.19
CA VAL A 107 10.21 14.54 11.30
C VAL A 107 11.22 14.72 12.45
N SER A 108 12.42 15.24 12.18
CA SER A 108 13.38 15.61 13.23
C SER A 108 12.86 16.80 14.05
N LYS A 109 12.25 17.80 13.40
CA LYS A 109 11.54 18.88 14.09
C LYS A 109 10.37 18.36 14.92
N LEU A 110 9.61 17.40 14.40
CA LEU A 110 8.55 16.74 15.16
C LEU A 110 9.10 16.09 16.44
N HIS A 111 10.19 15.33 16.34
CA HIS A 111 10.84 14.72 17.50
C HIS A 111 11.27 15.76 18.54
N ALA A 112 11.90 16.86 18.11
CA ALA A 112 12.33 17.93 19.01
C ALA A 112 11.17 18.62 19.76
N LEU A 113 9.99 18.77 19.11
CA LEU A 113 8.78 19.32 19.74
C LEU A 113 8.15 18.32 20.72
N LEU A 114 8.10 17.03 20.35
CA LEU A 114 7.58 15.97 21.21
C LEU A 114 8.39 15.85 22.51
N LEU A 115 9.72 15.94 22.45
CA LEU A 115 10.57 15.93 23.65
C LEU A 115 10.29 17.07 24.62
N LYS A 116 9.69 18.17 24.15
CA LYS A 116 9.32 19.33 24.96
C LYS A 116 7.86 19.31 25.43
N ASN A 117 7.09 18.26 25.09
CA ASN A 117 5.64 18.21 25.28
C ASN A 117 4.92 19.43 24.65
N GLU A 118 5.46 19.97 23.55
CA GLU A 118 4.86 21.08 22.83
C GLU A 118 3.81 20.55 21.85
N GLN A 119 2.73 21.32 21.65
CA GLN A 119 1.82 21.06 20.56
C GLN A 119 2.55 21.28 19.22
N PHE A 120 2.27 20.41 18.26
CA PHE A 120 2.84 20.51 16.93
C PHE A 120 1.74 20.41 15.86
N HIS A 121 2.02 21.05 14.73
CA HIS A 121 1.26 20.86 13.50
C HIS A 121 2.18 20.21 12.47
N LEU A 122 1.74 19.08 11.91
CA LEU A 122 2.41 18.49 10.78
C LEU A 122 2.00 19.27 9.52
N VAL A 123 2.86 20.18 9.09
CA VAL A 123 2.62 21.03 7.90
C VAL A 123 3.51 20.52 6.77
N ASN A 124 2.90 20.31 5.61
CA ASN A 124 3.64 19.97 4.41
C ASN A 124 4.33 21.24 3.87
N ASP A 125 5.65 21.15 3.64
CA ASP A 125 6.46 22.18 3.02
C ASP A 125 7.38 21.55 1.97
N ASN A 126 7.16 21.88 0.70
CA ASN A 126 7.88 21.31 -0.45
C ASN A 126 9.40 21.53 -0.44
N THR A 127 9.92 22.40 0.43
CA THR A 127 11.35 22.63 0.62
C THR A 127 11.98 21.67 1.64
N LEU A 128 11.16 20.99 2.44
CA LEU A 128 11.59 20.11 3.52
C LEU A 128 11.59 18.63 3.07
N SER A 129 12.47 17.86 3.69
CA SER A 129 12.46 16.41 3.59
C SER A 129 13.17 15.76 4.76
N THR A 130 12.70 14.57 5.16
CA THR A 130 13.37 13.73 6.16
C THR A 130 13.95 12.50 5.48
N THR A 131 15.24 12.25 5.66
CA THR A 131 15.87 10.99 5.26
C THR A 131 15.52 9.88 6.24
N PHE A 132 15.27 8.67 5.74
CA PHE A 132 15.08 7.48 6.56
C PHE A 132 15.94 6.33 6.04
N GLU A 133 16.31 5.42 6.93
CA GLU A 133 17.13 4.24 6.61
C GLU A 133 16.25 3.08 6.14
N ARG A 134 15.05 2.99 6.71
CA ARG A 134 14.05 1.96 6.41
C ARG A 134 12.66 2.48 6.79
N TRP A 135 11.65 2.06 6.04
CA TRP A 135 10.26 2.28 6.42
C TRP A 135 9.39 1.08 6.07
N ASP A 136 8.93 0.39 7.12
CA ASP A 136 8.02 -0.74 6.98
C ASP A 136 6.59 -0.31 7.32
N ILE A 137 5.62 -0.71 6.49
CA ILE A 137 4.21 -0.42 6.68
C ILE A 137 3.41 -1.70 6.45
N GLN A 138 2.51 -2.01 7.36
CA GLN A 138 1.53 -3.08 7.22
C GLN A 138 0.14 -2.51 7.47
N THR A 139 -0.75 -2.69 6.50
CA THR A 139 -2.14 -2.27 6.60
C THR A 139 -3.09 -3.42 6.29
N LYS A 140 -4.30 -3.32 6.85
CA LYS A 140 -5.43 -4.19 6.54
C LYS A 140 -6.62 -3.33 6.14
N PHE A 141 -7.33 -3.73 5.11
CA PHE A 141 -8.56 -3.09 4.67
C PHE A 141 -9.71 -4.08 4.84
N SER A 142 -10.74 -3.69 5.57
CA SER A 142 -12.00 -4.45 5.73
C SER A 142 -13.12 -3.48 6.01
N ASP A 143 -14.31 -3.72 5.45
CA ASP A 143 -15.52 -2.94 5.73
C ASP A 143 -15.33 -1.43 5.54
N ASN A 144 -14.57 -1.04 4.51
CA ASN A 144 -14.18 0.34 4.20
C ASN A 144 -13.32 1.04 5.26
N ILE A 145 -12.72 0.28 6.18
CA ILE A 145 -11.80 0.79 7.20
C ILE A 145 -10.39 0.29 6.87
N MET A 146 -9.46 1.24 6.71
CA MET A 146 -8.04 0.92 6.62
C MET A 146 -7.44 0.95 8.02
N THR A 147 -6.94 -0.19 8.49
CA THR A 147 -6.19 -0.28 9.75
C THR A 147 -4.71 -0.33 9.44
N VAL A 148 -3.94 0.63 9.95
CA VAL A 148 -2.49 0.57 10.01
C VAL A 148 -2.12 -0.34 11.18
N VAL A 149 -1.78 -1.59 10.86
CA VAL A 149 -1.31 -2.57 11.85
C VAL A 149 0.03 -2.13 12.42
N GLN A 150 0.90 -1.66 11.53
CA GLN A 150 2.20 -1.12 11.89
C GLN A 150 2.69 -0.17 10.82
N SER A 151 3.33 0.91 11.23
CA SER A 151 4.19 1.74 10.39
C SER A 151 5.40 2.10 11.23
N LEU A 152 6.59 1.68 10.81
CA LEU A 152 7.84 1.87 11.52
C LEU A 152 8.86 2.50 10.57
N MET A 153 9.22 3.76 10.83
CA MET A 153 10.24 4.49 10.07
C MET A 153 11.48 4.65 10.94
N CYS A 154 12.62 4.16 10.45
CA CYS A 154 13.92 4.33 11.10
C CYS A 154 14.60 5.60 10.58
N VAL A 155 14.87 6.56 11.48
CA VAL A 155 15.47 7.86 11.17
C VAL A 155 16.73 8.01 12.03
N ALA A 156 17.90 7.77 11.45
CA ALA A 156 19.18 7.83 12.16
C ALA A 156 19.18 7.02 13.47
N ASP A 157 19.26 7.67 14.63
CA ASP A 157 19.36 7.05 15.96
C ASP A 157 18.00 6.78 16.64
N TRP A 158 16.88 7.03 15.94
CA TRP A 158 15.55 6.88 16.52
C TRP A 158 14.52 6.37 15.51
N ASN A 159 13.33 5.99 16.02
CA ASN A 159 12.26 5.41 15.22
C ASN A 159 10.95 6.18 15.42
N VAL A 160 10.18 6.34 14.34
CA VAL A 160 8.78 6.77 14.38
C VAL A 160 7.90 5.53 14.24
N SER A 161 6.99 5.31 15.19
CA SER A 161 5.99 4.25 15.09
C SER A 161 4.57 4.82 15.06
N LEU A 162 3.73 4.26 14.20
CA LEU A 162 2.31 4.58 14.08
C LEU A 162 1.49 3.29 13.96
N TRP A 163 0.36 3.25 14.66
CA TRP A 163 -0.64 2.18 14.58
C TRP A 163 -2.04 2.80 14.79
N GLY A 164 -3.07 2.15 14.25
CA GLY A 164 -4.46 2.57 14.45
C GLY A 164 -5.35 2.45 13.22
N ALA A 165 -6.62 2.80 13.39
CA ALA A 165 -7.60 2.78 12.30
C ALA A 165 -7.73 4.15 11.63
N ILE A 166 -7.72 4.16 10.31
CA ILE A 166 -8.00 5.29 9.45
C ILE A 166 -9.34 4.99 8.76
N SER A 167 -10.36 5.76 9.12
CA SER A 167 -11.64 5.74 8.41
C SER A 167 -11.58 6.73 7.25
N SER A 168 -11.75 6.26 6.02
CA SER A 168 -12.02 7.15 4.90
C SER A 168 -13.47 7.61 4.97
N ALA A 169 -13.71 8.90 5.16
CA ALA A 169 -15.02 9.47 4.89
C ALA A 169 -15.29 9.30 3.38
N ASN A 170 -16.35 8.56 3.05
CA ASN A 170 -16.90 8.30 1.72
C ASN A 170 -16.13 8.95 0.55
N ILE A 171 -15.41 8.13 -0.23
CA ILE A 171 -15.15 8.49 -1.62
C ILE A 171 -16.53 8.53 -2.27
N GLN A 172 -17.03 9.75 -2.51
CA GLN A 172 -18.28 9.97 -3.20
C GLN A 172 -18.07 9.46 -4.63
N ASP A 173 -18.83 8.43 -5.01
CA ASP A 173 -18.84 7.87 -6.36
C ASP A 173 -18.93 9.01 -7.40
N TRP A 174 -18.01 9.01 -8.37
CA TRP A 174 -18.07 9.85 -9.57
C TRP A 174 -18.65 9.06 -10.74
#